data_AF-A0A1I7UQX2-F1
#
_entry.id   AF-A0A1I7UQX2-F1
#
_cell.length_a   1.000
_cell.length_b   1.000
_cell.length_c   1.000
_cell.angle_alpha   90.00
_cell.angle_beta   90.00
_cell.angle_gamma   90.00
#
_symmetry.space_group_name_H-M   'P 1'
#
loop_
_entity.id
_entity.type
_entity.pdbx_description
1 polymer ?
#
loop_
_entity_poly.entity_id
_entity_poly.type
_entity_poly.pdbx_seq_one_letter_code
_entity_poly.pdbx_strand_id
1 'polypeptide(L)'
;MQKQPGRIYHLYQKQGSVEKYFSMLAPNEWGYQEKKEEFLGSYRLEYDRSWTPVAEMDRKDEEVARLQQILQRGPARLTWGS
;
A
#
# COMPACT_ATOMS: atom_id res chain seq x y z
N MET A 1 18.65 -1.87 4.97
CA MET A 1 17.58 -2.64 4.27
C MET A 1 16.68 -1.67 3.54
N GLN A 2 16.39 -1.88 2.26
CA GLN A 2 15.42 -1.07 1.51
C GLN A 2 14.00 -1.63 1.67
N LYS A 3 13.00 -0.76 1.71
CA LYS A 3 11.60 -1.17 1.68
C LYS A 3 11.27 -1.78 0.32
N GLN A 4 10.54 -2.89 0.32
CA GLN A 4 10.22 -3.66 -0.88
C GLN A 4 8.76 -3.39 -1.28
N PRO A 5 8.50 -2.95 -2.52
CA PRO A 5 7.13 -2.85 -3.04
C PRO A 5 6.37 -4.18 -2.95
N GLY A 6 5.05 -4.09 -2.83
CA GLY A 6 4.13 -5.21 -2.64
C GLY A 6 4.05 -5.73 -1.21
N ARG A 7 4.88 -5.23 -0.27
CA ARG A 7 4.84 -5.67 1.13
C ARG A 7 4.04 -4.72 2.00
N ILE A 8 3.45 -5.27 3.06
CA ILE A 8 2.76 -4.52 4.10
C ILE A 8 3.79 -4.03 5.12
N TYR A 9 3.61 -2.78 5.53
CA TYR A 9 4.33 -2.14 6.61
C TYR A 9 3.33 -1.51 7.58
N HIS A 10 3.71 -1.46 8.84
CA HIS A 10 2.91 -0.97 9.94
C HIS A 10 3.46 0.38 10.39
N LEU A 11 2.61 1.40 10.42
CA LEU A 11 2.95 2.75 10.84
C LEU A 11 2.75 2.88 12.35
N TYR A 12 3.80 3.31 13.03
CA TYR A 12 3.79 3.58 14.46
C TYR A 12 4.17 5.03 14.74
N GLN A 13 3.72 5.53 15.88
CA GLN A 13 4.18 6.76 16.48
C GLN A 13 4.89 6.47 17.79
N LYS A 14 6.11 6.99 17.93
CA LYS A 14 6.90 6.82 19.14
C LYS A 14 6.27 7.60 20.29
N GLN A 15 6.00 6.93 21.41
CA GLN A 15 5.39 7.56 22.57
C GLN A 15 6.26 8.71 23.11
N GLY A 16 5.62 9.86 23.37
CA GLY A 16 6.32 11.08 23.77
C GLY A 16 7.02 11.81 22.62
N SER A 17 6.83 11.38 21.37
CA SER A 17 7.30 12.06 20.15
C SER A 17 6.18 12.18 19.11
N VAL A 18 6.35 13.11 18.17
CA VAL A 18 5.49 13.26 16.98
C VAL A 18 6.06 12.46 15.79
N GLU A 19 7.24 11.89 15.96
CA GLU A 19 7.90 11.08 14.93
C GLU A 19 7.12 9.79 14.64
N LYS A 20 6.86 9.59 13.35
CA LYS A 20 6.20 8.41 12.81
C LYS A 20 7.19 7.59 12.00
N TYR A 21 7.08 6.28 12.09
CA TYR A 21 7.96 5.40 11.35
C TYR A 21 7.26 4.09 10.96
N PHE A 22 7.80 3.45 9.92
CA PHE A 22 7.27 2.19 9.41
C PHE A 22 8.11 1.02 9.89
N SER A 23 7.46 -0.02 10.39
CA SER A 23 8.05 -1.33 10.71
C SER A 23 7.43 -2.41 9.83
N MET A 24 8.13 -3.54 9.68
CA MET A 24 7.56 -4.76 9.08
C MET A 24 6.82 -5.62 10.10
N LEU A 25 6.99 -5.33 11.40
CA LEU A 25 6.37 -6.10 12.48
C LEU A 25 5.00 -5.52 12.82
N ALA A 26 4.01 -6.41 12.90
CA ALA A 26 2.67 -6.09 13.34
C ALA A 26 2.62 -5.91 14.87
N PRO A 27 1.57 -5.25 15.42
CA PRO A 27 1.48 -4.97 16.85
C PRO A 27 1.61 -6.20 17.75
N ASN A 28 1.18 -7.36 17.27
CA ASN A 28 1.20 -8.66 17.96
C ASN A 28 2.52 -9.43 17.81
N GLU A 29 3.42 -9.00 16.92
CA GLU A 29 4.74 -9.62 16.71
C GLU A 29 5.84 -8.94 17.53
N TRP A 30 5.52 -7.78 18.12
CA TRP A 30 6.43 -7.05 18.99
C TRP A 30 6.61 -7.72 20.36
N GLY A 31 7.85 -7.66 20.87
CA GLY A 31 8.16 -8.02 22.26
C GLY A 31 7.65 -6.98 23.28
N TYR A 32 7.71 -7.32 24.57
CA TYR A 32 7.18 -6.50 25.67
C TYR A 32 7.63 -5.03 25.71
N GLN A 33 8.83 -4.70 25.21
CA GLN A 33 9.37 -3.33 25.23
C GLN A 33 8.75 -2.40 24.17
N GLU A 34 8.36 -2.94 23.03
CA GLU A 34 7.86 -2.19 21.86
C GLU A 34 6.35 -1.89 21.96
N LYS A 35 5.68 -2.48 22.96
CA LYS A 35 4.27 -2.21 23.30
C LYS A 35 3.98 -0.76 23.69
N LYS A 36 5.01 0.08 23.88
CA LYS A 36 4.84 1.50 24.23
C LYS A 36 4.43 2.35 23.05
N GLU A 37 4.52 1.85 21.83
CA GLU A 37 4.26 2.64 20.64
C GLU A 37 2.80 2.63 20.23
N GLU A 38 2.34 3.77 19.68
CA GLU A 38 0.99 3.89 19.19
C GLU A 38 0.91 3.37 17.75
N PHE A 39 0.11 2.33 17.54
CA PHE A 39 -0.17 1.79 16.22
C PHE A 39 -1.17 2.67 15.47
N LEU A 40 -0.76 3.18 14.30
CA LEU A 40 -1.58 4.09 13.49
C LEU A 40 -2.27 3.39 12.32
N GLY A 41 -1.72 2.28 11.83
CA GLY A 41 -2.32 1.53 10.73
C GLY A 41 -1.32 0.70 9.93
N SER A 42 -1.84 -0.05 8.96
CA SER A 42 -1.04 -0.89 8.05
C SER A 42 -1.21 -0.40 6.62
N TYR A 43 -0.11 -0.41 5.86
CA TYR A 43 -0.06 0.12 4.51
C TYR A 43 0.77 -0.78 3.60
N ARG A 44 0.34 -1.00 2.37
CA ARG A 44 1.15 -1.63 1.32
C ARG A 44 2.02 -0.58 0.65
N LEU A 45 3.30 -0.89 0.49
CA LEU A 45 4.20 -0.09 -0.35
C LEU A 45 3.94 -0.44 -1.82
N GLU A 46 3.47 0.52 -2.61
CA GLU A 46 3.23 0.32 -4.03
C GLU A 46 4.51 0.46 -4.86
N TYR A 47 4.48 0.00 -6.12
CA TYR A 47 5.63 0.09 -7.04
C TYR A 47 6.04 1.52 -7.38
N ASP A 48 5.09 2.47 -7.33
CA ASP A 48 5.34 3.91 -7.49
C ASP A 48 5.85 4.59 -6.20
N ARG A 49 6.13 3.79 -5.15
CA ARG A 49 6.52 4.23 -3.80
C ARG A 49 5.43 4.97 -3.02
N SER A 50 4.19 4.95 -3.49
CA SER A 50 3.04 5.39 -2.69
C SER A 50 2.68 4.36 -1.63
N TRP A 51 1.92 4.79 -0.63
CA TRP A 51 1.43 3.95 0.46
C TRP A 51 -0.08 3.82 0.35
N THR A 52 -0.58 2.62 0.15
CA THR A 52 -2.02 2.33 0.15
C THR A 52 -2.42 1.75 1.50
N PRO A 53 -3.40 2.32 2.23
CA PRO A 53 -3.93 1.69 3.44
C PRO A 53 -4.39 0.27 3.15
N VAL A 54 -4.13 -0.68 4.06
CA VAL A 54 -4.54 -2.08 3.86
C VAL A 54 -6.05 -2.22 3.61
N ALA A 55 -6.86 -1.37 4.26
CA ALA A 55 -8.31 -1.33 4.06
C ALA A 55 -8.74 -0.90 2.64
N GLU A 56 -7.85 -0.29 1.85
CA GLU A 56 -8.12 0.21 0.50
C GLU A 56 -7.41 -0.59 -0.59
N MET A 57 -6.61 -1.61 -0.22
CA MET A 57 -5.83 -2.41 -1.17
C MET A 57 -6.72 -3.10 -2.21
N ASP A 58 -7.83 -3.72 -1.78
CA ASP A 58 -8.73 -4.44 -2.70
C ASP A 58 -9.31 -3.49 -3.75
N ARG A 59 -9.78 -2.32 -3.32
CA ARG A 59 -10.28 -1.28 -4.22
C ARG A 59 -9.21 -0.80 -5.20
N LYS A 60 -7.98 -0.58 -4.73
CA LYS A 60 -6.84 -0.19 -5.56
C LYS A 60 -6.54 -1.27 -6.61
N ASP A 61 -6.55 -2.53 -6.21
CA ASP A 61 -6.28 -3.67 -7.08
C ASP A 61 -7.37 -3.85 -8.14
N GLU A 62 -8.64 -3.68 -7.76
CA GLU A 62 -9.78 -3.66 -8.69
C GLU A 62 -9.67 -2.53 -9.73
N GLU A 63 -9.29 -1.32 -9.30
CA GLU A 63 -9.08 -0.17 -10.19
C GLU A 63 -7.97 -0.46 -11.20
N VAL A 64 -6.83 -0.98 -10.74
CA VAL A 64 -5.70 -1.37 -11.60
C VAL A 64 -6.12 -2.48 -12.57
N ALA A 65 -6.81 -3.51 -12.11
CA ALA A 65 -7.30 -4.60 -12.95
C ALA A 65 -8.26 -4.09 -14.05
N ARG A 66 -9.15 -3.15 -13.70
CA ARG A 66 -10.07 -2.53 -14.66
C ARG A 66 -9.33 -1.71 -15.71
N LEU A 67 -8.34 -0.92 -15.31
CA LEU A 67 -7.49 -0.15 -16.23
C LEU A 67 -6.73 -1.08 -17.19
N GLN A 68 -6.16 -2.18 -16.67
CA GLN A 68 -5.48 -3.18 -17.48
C GLN A 68 -6.43 -3.81 -18.51
N GLN A 69 -7.68 -4.11 -18.13
CA GLN A 69 -8.68 -4.64 -19.05
C GLN A 69 -8.99 -3.66 -20.19
N ILE A 70 -9.07 -2.36 -19.90
CA ILE A 70 -9.30 -1.32 -20.92
C ILE A 70 -8.11 -1.25 -21.88
N LEU A 71 -6.88 -1.25 -21.36
CA LEU A 71 -5.66 -1.22 -22.17
C LEU A 71 -5.55 -2.45 -23.09
N GLN A 72 -5.90 -3.63 -22.58
CA GLN A 72 -5.88 -4.88 -23.35
C GLN A 72 -6.92 -4.92 -24.48
N ARG A 73 -8.04 -4.21 -24.34
CA ARG A 73 -9.09 -4.15 -25.37
C ARG A 73 -8.66 -3.37 -26.63
N GLY A 74 -7.56 -2.63 -26.58
CA GLY A 74 -7.05 -1.81 -27.67
C GLY A 74 -7.98 -0.65 -28.04
N PRO A 75 -7.51 0.37 -28.76
CA PRO A 75 -8.42 1.37 -29.32
C PRO A 75 -9.38 0.67 -30.28
N ALA A 76 -10.68 0.91 -30.14
CA ALA A 76 -11.65 0.51 -31.15
C ALA A 76 -11.16 1.06 -32.49
N ARG A 77 -10.87 0.16 -33.44
CA ARG A 77 -10.42 0.54 -34.79
C ARG A 77 -11.52 1.41 -35.39
N LEU A 78 -11.34 2.74 -35.34
CA LEU A 78 -12.17 3.69 -36.06
C LEU A 78 -11.87 3.49 -37.55
N THR A 79 -12.57 2.55 -38.17
CA THR A 79 -12.59 2.42 -39.63
C THR A 79 -13.38 3.61 -40.16
N TRP A 80 -12.67 4.68 -40.53
CA TRP A 80 -13.26 5.71 -41.37
C TRP A 80 -13.55 5.08 -42.73
N GLY A 81 -14.85 4.92 -43.01
CA GLY A 81 -15.35 4.38 -44.28
C GLY A 81 -14.92 5.28 -45.44
N SER A 82 -14.51 4.62 -46.53
CA SER A 82 -14.07 5.17 -47.80
C SER A 82 -15.17 5.87 -48.58
#